data_AF-A0A4Y9LJB6-F1
#
_entry.id   AF-A0A4Y9LJB6-F1
#
_cell.length_a   1.000
_cell.length_b   1.000
_cell.length_c   1.000
_cell.angle_alpha   90.00
_cell.angle_beta   90.00
_cell.angle_gamma   90.00
#
_symmetry.space_group_name_H-M   'P 1'
#
loop_
_entity.id
_entity.type
_entity.pdbx_description
1 polymer ?
#
loop_
_entity_poly.entity_id
_entity_poly.type
_entity_poly.pdbx_seq_one_letter_code
_entity_poly.pdbx_strand_id
1 'polypeptide(L)' 'MLSPEELAAVDDFRFKHRMPTRAAAVRDLLRFGLAAAGVEAGAGVKSSSFGVFGRGPDGHTHGDPEGGNGTEP' A
#
# COMPACT_ATOMS: atom_id res chain seq x y z
N MET A 1 11.85 -1.97 1.96
CA MET A 1 12.07 -3.35 1.47
C MET A 1 12.43 -4.19 2.68
N LEU A 2 11.85 -5.38 2.83
CA LEU A 2 12.12 -6.25 3.98
C LEU A 2 13.56 -6.76 3.93
N SER A 3 14.19 -6.92 5.09
CA SER A 3 15.50 -7.57 5.21
C SER A 3 15.40 -9.08 4.95
N PRO A 4 16.52 -9.77 4.68
CA PRO A 4 16.53 -11.23 4.53
C PRO A 4 15.98 -11.97 5.75
N GLU A 5 16.27 -11.47 6.95
CA GLU A 5 15.81 -12.05 8.21
C GLU A 5 14.30 -11.90 8.38
N GLU A 6 13.76 -10.73 8.02
CA GLU A 6 12.32 -10.48 8.03
C GLU A 6 11.59 -11.38 7.01
N LEU A 7 12.17 -11.58 5.82
CA LEU A 7 11.63 -12.51 4.83
C LEU A 7 11.60 -13.95 5.34
N ALA A 8 12.65 -14.41 6.04
CA ALA A 8 12.70 -15.73 6.63
C ALA A 8 11.61 -15.93 7.70
N ALA A 9 11.38 -14.93 8.56
CA ALA A 9 10.32 -14.96 9.56
C ALA A 9 8.91 -15.08 8.93
N VAL A 10 8.67 -14.38 7.82
CA VAL A 10 7.41 -14.48 7.07
C VAL A 10 7.24 -15.88 6.46
N ASP A 11 8.31 -16.46 5.91
CA ASP A 11 8.26 -17.81 5.35
C ASP A 11 8.05 -18.89 6.43
N ASP A 12 8.68 -18.76 7.60
CA ASP A 12 8.46 -19.66 8.74
C ASP A 12 7.01 -19.64 9.21
N PHE A 13 6.42 -18.45 9.32
CA PHE A 13 5.00 -18.29 9.62
C PHE A 13 4.14 -18.98 8.55
N ARG A 14 4.44 -18.73 7.27
CA ARG A 14 3.74 -19.36 6.14
C ARG A 14 3.75 -20.88 6.23
N PHE A 15 4.90 -21.49 6.52
CA PHE A 15 5.04 -22.94 6.61
C PHE A 15 4.31 -23.55 7.80
N LYS A 16 4.39 -22.88 8.97
CA LYS A 16 3.67 -23.29 10.19
C LYS A 16 2.15 -23.24 9.99
N HIS A 17 1.64 -22.22 9.32
CA HIS A 17 0.23 -22.02 9.06
C HIS A 17 -0.27 -22.67 7.75
N ARG A 18 0.57 -23.49 7.08
CA ARG A 18 0.23 -24.19 5.82
C ARG A 18 -0.29 -23.25 4.73
N MET A 19 0.24 -22.03 4.68
CA MET A 19 -0.19 -21.00 3.76
C MET A 19 0.43 -21.20 2.35
N PRO A 20 -0.36 -21.06 1.28
CA PRO A 20 0.07 -21.42 -0.07
C PRO A 20 1.06 -20.41 -0.68
N THR A 21 1.02 -19.14 -0.29
CA THR A 21 1.89 -18.09 -0.86
C THR A 21 2.40 -17.12 0.20
N ARG A 22 3.55 -16.48 -0.07
CA ARG A 22 4.11 -15.44 0.80
C ARG A 22 3.18 -14.24 0.94
N ALA A 23 2.52 -13.85 -0.15
CA ALA A 23 1.53 -12.78 -0.13
C ALA A 23 0.34 -13.08 0.81
N ALA A 24 -0.12 -14.34 0.88
CA ALA A 24 -1.15 -14.74 1.83
C ALA A 24 -0.67 -14.60 3.28
N ALA A 25 0.55 -15.04 3.57
CA ALA A 25 1.16 -14.88 4.90
C ALA A 25 1.28 -13.41 5.31
N VAL A 26 1.73 -12.54 4.40
CA VAL A 26 1.82 -11.10 4.67
C VAL A 26 0.43 -10.50 4.94
N ARG A 27 -0.60 -10.87 4.17
CA ARG A 27 -1.97 -10.38 4.38
C ARG A 27 -2.51 -10.77 5.76
N ASP A 28 -2.26 -11.99 6.19
CA ASP A 28 -2.72 -12.46 7.50
C ASP A 28 -1.96 -11.81 8.65
N LEU A 29 -0.64 -11.63 8.52
CA LEU A 29 0.15 -10.88 9.50
C LEU A 29 -0.31 -9.42 9.60
N LEU A 30 -0.62 -8.77 8.46
CA LEU A 30 -1.17 -7.42 8.45
C LEU A 30 -2.55 -7.38 9.11
N ARG A 31 -3.44 -8.33 8.81
CA ARG A 31 -4.76 -8.42 9.45
C ARG A 31 -4.63 -8.62 10.96
N PHE A 32 -3.74 -9.51 11.39
CA PHE A 32 -3.45 -9.77 12.80
C PHE A 32 -2.90 -8.52 13.49
N GLY A 33 -1.94 -7.83 12.87
CA GLY A 33 -1.37 -6.59 13.39
C GLY A 33 -2.39 -5.46 13.51
N LEU A 34 -3.26 -5.28 12.52
CA LEU A 34 -4.33 -4.28 12.55
C LEU A 34 -5.34 -4.57 13.67
N ALA A 35 -5.76 -5.83 13.81
CA ALA A 35 -6.65 -6.24 14.89
C ALA A 35 -6.00 -6.04 16.27
N ALA A 36 -4.72 -6.41 16.43
CA ALA A 36 -3.98 -6.23 17.68
C ALA A 36 -3.76 -4.75 18.04
N ALA A 37 -3.60 -3.89 17.03
CA ALA A 37 -3.49 -2.45 17.23
C ALA A 37 -4.84 -1.74 17.46
N GLY A 38 -5.96 -2.48 17.44
CA GLY A 38 -7.31 -1.89 17.53
C GLY A 38 -7.64 -0.99 16.33
N VAL A 39 -6.97 -1.18 15.20
CA VAL A 39 -7.18 -0.40 13.98
C VAL A 39 -8.34 -1.01 13.21
N GLU A 40 -9.53 -0.46 13.43
CA GLU A 40 -10.67 -0.70 12.55
C GLU A 40 -10.41 -0.01 11.22
N ALA A 41 -10.20 -0.80 10.15
CA ALA A 41 -10.13 -0.29 8.79
C ALA A 41 -11.54 0.14 8.34
N GLY A 42 -12.02 1.28 8.86
CA GLY A 42 -13.29 1.86 8.48
C GLY A 42 -13.34 2.07 6.97
N ALA A 43 -14.33 1.49 6.31
CA ALA A 43 -14.57 1.69 4.88
C ALA A 43 -14.78 3.18 4.62
N GLY A 44 -13.84 3.83 3.92
CA GLY A 44 -13.96 5.23 3.51
C GLY A 44 -12.84 6.17 3.95
N VAL A 45 -11.84 5.71 4.71
CA VAL A 45 -10.69 6.58 5.04
C VAL A 45 -9.78 6.73 3.82
N LYS A 46 -9.61 7.96 3.33
CA LYS A 46 -8.79 8.28 2.15
C LYS A 46 -7.34 7.87 2.41
N SER A 47 -6.71 7.15 1.49
CA SER A 47 -5.30 6.74 1.58
C SER A 47 -4.32 7.92 1.67
N SER A 48 -4.74 9.11 1.24
CA SER A 48 -3.99 10.36 1.40
C SER A 48 -3.80 10.80 2.85
N SER A 49 -4.66 10.34 3.78
CA SER A 49 -4.54 10.65 5.21
C SER A 49 -3.42 9.85 5.92
N PHE A 50 -3.00 8.73 5.33
CA PHE A 50 -1.95 7.85 5.87
C PHE A 50 -0.65 7.90 5.05
N GLY A 51 -0.53 8.87 4.13
CA GLY A 51 0.67 9.04 3.32
C GLY A 51 1.88 9.41 4.18
N VAL A 52 2.97 8.64 4.04
CA VAL A 52 4.24 8.89 4.75
C VAL A 52 4.95 10.14 4.21
N PHE A 53 4.58 10.61 3.03
CA PHE A 53 5.05 11.86 2.46
C PHE A 53 4.04 12.96 2.78
N GLY A 54 4.49 13.99 3.50
CA GLY A 54 3.76 15.25 3.66
C GLY A 54 3.52 15.85 2.28
N ARG A 55 2.36 15.55 1.70
CA ARG A 55 1.95 16.07 0.40
C ARG A 55 1.57 17.53 0.64
N GLY A 56 2.39 18.45 0.13
CA GLY A 56 2.01 19.85 0.02
C GLY A 56 0.68 20.00 -0.75
N PRO A 57 0.05 21.19 -0.70
CA PRO A 57 -1.28 21.42 -1.26
C PRO A 57 -1.45 20.99 -2.73
N ASP A 58 -0.36 20.88 -3.49
CA ASP A 58 -0.36 20.58 -4.93
C ASP A 58 -0.20 19.09 -5.25
N GLY A 59 -0.96 18.25 -4.54
CA GLY A 59 -1.01 16.81 -4.75
C GLY A 59 -1.54 16.42 -6.13
N HIS A 60 -0.65 16.04 -7.05
CA HIS A 60 -0.94 15.38 -8.34
C HIS A 60 -2.01 16.05 -9.21
N THR A 61 -1.91 17.36 -9.42
CA THR A 61 -2.33 17.93 -10.71
C THR A 61 -1.16 17.81 -11.67
N HIS A 62 -0.91 16.61 -12.20
CA HIS A 62 -0.27 16.56 -13.50
C HIS A 62 -1.32 17.12 -14.45
N GLY A 63 -1.20 18.42 -14.76
CA GLY A 63 -2.05 19.05 -15.75
C GLY A 63 -1.79 18.34 -17.07
N ASP A 64 -2.73 17.51 -17.51
CA ASP A 64 -2.88 17.17 -18.92
C ASP A 64 -3.18 18.47 -19.67
N PRO A 65 -2.30 18.95 -20.56
CA PRO A 65 -2.69 19.96 -21.52
C PRO A 65 -3.17 19.24 -22.79
N GLU A 66 -4.40 18.73 -22.77
CA GLU A 66 -5.12 18.46 -24.02
C GLU A 66 -5.90 19.71 -24.44
N GLY A 67 -5.56 20.24 -25.62
CA GLY A 67 -6.48 21.01 -26.45
C GLY A 67 -6.08 22.46 -26.74
N GLY A 68 -5.51 22.72 -27.94
CA GLY A 68 -5.24 24.08 -28.40
C GLY A 68 -4.74 24.22 -29.85
N ASN A 69 -5.58 23.79 -30.82
CA ASN A 69 -5.81 24.36 -32.17
C ASN A 69 -4.69 25.13 -32.93
N GLY A 70 -4.35 24.61 -34.12
CA GLY A 70 -4.20 25.40 -35.36
C GLY A 70 -2.79 25.82 -35.77
N THR A 71 -2.28 25.27 -36.88
CA THR A 71 -1.87 25.97 -38.13
C THR A 71 -0.94 25.05 -38.95
N GLU A 72 -1.42 24.52 -40.08
CA GLU A 72 -0.59 23.90 -41.13
C GLU A 72 -0.28 24.97 -42.21
N PRO A 73 0.95 25.01 -42.78
CA PRO A 73 1.26 25.79 -43.98
C PRO A 73 0.84 25.10 -45.29
#